data_AF-A0A5K1HH11-F1
#
_entry.id   AF-A0A5K1HH11-F1
#
_cell.length_a   1.000
_cell.length_b   1.000
_cell.length_c   1.000
_cell.angle_alpha   90.00
_cell.angle_beta   90.00
_cell.angle_gamma   90.00
#
_symmetry.space_group_name_H-M   'P 1'
#
loop_
_entity.id
_entity.type
_entity.pdbx_description
1 polymer ?
#
loop_
_entity_poly.entity_id
_entity_poly.type
_entity_poly.pdbx_seq_one_letter_code
_entity_poly.pdbx_strand_id
1 'polypeptide(L)'
;IHEDKLSYEWMRWVDLIEENYPKSVQIHEIIVKTGDIVRYNHFLEFGIKENIPTILVGPTGTGKTTLVKDFYSLKVDHKHYAFLEIVFSSRTTCTQ
;
A
#
# COMPACT_ATOMS: atom_id res chain seq x y z
N ILE A 1 0.67 13.97 -9.29
CA ILE A 1 1.03 13.62 -10.68
C ILE A 1 2.13 12.57 -10.63
N HIS A 2 2.10 11.62 -11.56
CA HIS A 2 3.05 10.53 -11.74
C HIS A 2 3.65 10.65 -13.14
N GLU A 3 4.94 10.41 -13.29
CA GLU A 3 5.59 10.42 -14.60
C GLU A 3 5.37 9.08 -15.30
N ASP A 4 4.72 9.10 -16.46
CA ASP A 4 4.66 7.93 -17.32
C ASP A 4 6.02 7.67 -17.97
N LYS A 5 6.58 6.48 -17.72
CA LYS A 5 7.89 6.11 -18.27
C LYS A 5 7.87 5.85 -19.78
N LEU A 6 6.68 5.67 -20.38
CA LEU A 6 6.54 5.43 -21.82
C LEU A 6 6.35 6.73 -22.61
N SER A 7 5.40 7.58 -22.19
CA SER A 7 5.14 8.87 -22.86
C SER A 7 6.00 10.03 -22.36
N TYR A 8 6.67 9.90 -21.21
CA TYR A 8 7.38 10.97 -20.51
C TYR A 8 6.48 12.16 -20.13
N GLU A 9 5.18 11.90 -19.97
CA GLU A 9 4.20 12.91 -19.57
C GLU A 9 3.77 12.74 -18.10
N TRP A 10 3.36 13.85 -17.49
CA TRP A 10 2.80 13.85 -16.14
C TRP A 10 1.32 13.47 -16.17
N MET A 11 0.98 12.33 -15.60
CA MET A 11 -0.41 11.85 -15.47
C MET A 11 -0.96 12.08 -14.06
N ARG A 12 -2.29 12.17 -13.90
CA ARG A 12 -2.90 12.24 -12.57
C ARG A 12 -3.04 10.83 -12.00
N TRP A 13 -2.87 10.72 -10.69
CA TRP A 13 -3.03 9.44 -9.99
C TRP A 13 -4.43 8.84 -10.12
N VAL A 14 -5.45 9.69 -10.29
CA VAL A 14 -6.84 9.26 -10.49
C VAL A 14 -7.06 8.58 -11.84
N ASP A 15 -6.25 8.92 -12.84
CA ASP A 15 -6.35 8.34 -14.19
C ASP A 15 -5.80 6.89 -14.23
N LEU A 16 -5.10 6.47 -13.16
CA LEU A 16 -4.51 5.13 -12.99
C LEU A 16 -5.41 4.18 -12.18
N ILE A 17 -6.60 4.61 -11.77
CA ILE A 17 -7.50 3.81 -10.95
C ILE A 17 -8.24 2.79 -11.83
N GLU A 18 -8.08 1.50 -11.51
CA GLU A 18 -8.86 0.43 -12.12
C GLU A 18 -9.99 -0.04 -11.17
N GLU A 19 -11.23 0.34 -11.48
CA GLU A 19 -12.43 -0.05 -10.73
C GLU A 19 -12.90 -1.46 -11.09
N ASN A 20 -12.13 -2.47 -10.70
CA ASN A 20 -12.53 -3.87 -10.82
C ASN A 20 -12.63 -4.51 -9.44
N TYR A 21 -13.87 -4.66 -8.94
CA TYR A 21 -14.17 -5.29 -7.65
C TYR A 21 -14.86 -6.65 -7.88
N PRO A 22 -14.41 -7.74 -7.23
CA PRO A 22 -15.06 -9.04 -7.37
C PRO A 22 -16.46 -9.02 -6.77
N LYS A 23 -17.46 -9.52 -7.50
CA LYS A 23 -18.86 -9.57 -7.04
C LYS A 23 -19.09 -10.45 -5.81
N SER A 24 -18.12 -11.32 -5.47
CA SER A 24 -18.18 -12.25 -4.34
C SER A 24 -17.68 -11.66 -3.02
N VAL A 25 -17.05 -10.48 -3.03
CA VAL A 25 -16.49 -9.85 -1.83
C VAL A 25 -17.58 -9.02 -1.13
N GLN A 26 -17.62 -9.09 0.20
CA GLN A 26 -18.59 -8.31 0.96
C GLN A 26 -18.23 -6.82 0.89
N ILE A 27 -19.23 -5.95 0.75
CA ILE A 27 -19.02 -4.50 0.55
C ILE A 27 -18.11 -3.89 1.63
N HIS A 28 -18.23 -4.34 2.89
CA HIS A 28 -17.45 -3.83 4.02
C HIS A 28 -15.98 -4.29 4.03
N GLU A 29 -15.62 -5.26 3.20
CA GLU A 29 -14.25 -5.75 3.03
C GLU A 29 -13.54 -5.06 1.86
N ILE A 30 -14.27 -4.28 1.04
CA ILE A 30 -13.72 -3.62 -0.14
C ILE A 30 -12.97 -2.35 0.27
N ILE A 31 -11.69 -2.30 -0.04
CA ILE A 31 -10.92 -1.06 -0.05
C ILE A 31 -11.22 -0.33 -1.37
N VAL A 32 -11.93 0.80 -1.27
CA VAL A 32 -12.21 1.64 -2.44
C VAL A 32 -10.90 2.19 -2.97
N LYS A 33 -10.53 1.86 -4.21
CA LYS A 33 -9.32 2.39 -4.84
C LYS A 33 -9.48 3.89 -5.10
N THR A 34 -8.64 4.68 -4.46
CA THR A 34 -8.54 6.12 -4.66
C THR A 34 -7.17 6.50 -5.22
N GLY A 35 -7.03 7.73 -5.73
CA GLY A 35 -5.75 8.21 -6.25
C GLY A 35 -4.64 8.22 -5.18
N ASP A 36 -5.00 8.34 -3.90
CA ASP A 36 -4.04 8.22 -2.80
C ASP A 36 -3.59 6.78 -2.58
N ILE A 37 -4.49 5.79 -2.71
CA ILE A 37 -4.11 4.37 -2.64
C ILE A 37 -3.16 4.00 -3.78
N VAL A 38 -3.42 4.47 -5.00
CA VAL A 38 -2.50 4.26 -6.13
C VAL A 38 -1.12 4.84 -5.82
N ARG A 39 -1.08 6.06 -5.27
CA ARG A 39 0.17 6.73 -4.89
C ARG A 39 0.92 5.97 -3.79
N TYR A 40 0.23 5.56 -2.73
CA TYR A 40 0.86 4.82 -1.62
C TYR A 40 1.42 3.48 -2.09
N ASN A 41 0.66 2.75 -2.91
CA ASN A 41 1.11 1.48 -3.49
C ASN A 41 2.38 1.67 -4.33
N HIS A 42 2.44 2.74 -5.14
CA HIS A 42 3.61 3.06 -5.94
C HIS A 42 4.87 3.27 -5.07
N PHE A 43 4.76 4.05 -3.99
CA PHE A 43 5.90 4.29 -3.09
C PHE A 43 6.27 3.05 -2.27
N LEU A 44 5.30 2.23 -1.86
CA LEU A 44 5.56 0.97 -1.16
C LEU A 44 6.30 -0.02 -2.08
N GLU A 45 5.86 -0.15 -3.33
CA GLU A 45 6.51 -1.01 -4.32
C GLU A 45 7.94 -0.57 -4.60
N PHE A 46 8.15 0.73 -4.81
CA PHE A 46 9.48 1.31 -4.98
C PHE A 46 10.37 1.06 -3.76
N GLY A 47 9.85 1.31 -2.56
CA GLY A 47 10.59 1.12 -1.31
C GLY A 47 11.03 -0.33 -1.09
N ILE A 48 10.14 -1.31 -1.34
CA ILE A 48 10.50 -2.73 -1.24
C ILE A 48 11.56 -3.10 -2.28
N LYS A 49 11.36 -2.72 -3.54
CA LYS A 49 12.26 -3.09 -4.65
C LYS A 49 13.67 -2.54 -4.45
N GLU A 50 13.78 -1.29 -4.01
CA GLU A 50 15.06 -0.61 -3.82
C GLU A 50 15.63 -0.78 -2.41
N ASN A 51 14.99 -1.58 -1.55
CA ASN A 51 15.36 -1.78 -0.14
C ASN A 51 15.45 -0.46 0.66
N ILE A 52 14.50 0.45 0.41
CA ILE A 52 14.39 1.75 1.09
C ILE A 52 13.29 1.67 2.16
N PRO A 53 13.63 1.85 3.45
CA PRO A 53 12.65 1.89 4.53
C PRO A 53 11.60 2.99 4.30
N THR A 54 10.32 2.60 4.29
CA THR A 54 9.20 3.50 4.01
C THR A 54 8.22 3.52 5.19
N ILE A 55 7.80 4.71 5.61
CA ILE A 55 6.83 4.90 6.70
C ILE A 55 5.56 5.59 6.18
N LEU A 56 4.41 5.02 6.50
CA LEU A 56 3.11 5.63 6.22
C LEU A 56 2.56 6.28 7.49
N VAL A 57 2.46 7.60 7.49
CA VAL A 57 1.98 8.40 8.63
C VAL A 57 0.56 8.90 8.42
N GLY A 58 -0.20 9.04 9.52
CA GLY A 58 -1.55 9.61 9.49
C GLY A 58 -2.38 9.25 10.72
N PRO A 59 -3.56 9.87 10.92
CA PRO A 59 -4.40 9.68 12.11
C PRO A 59 -4.82 8.23 12.33
N THR A 60 -5.05 7.81 13.58
CA THR A 60 -5.55 6.45 13.89
C THR A 60 -6.90 6.19 13.21
N GLY A 61 -7.18 4.95 12.80
CA GLY A 61 -8.45 4.56 12.17
C GLY A 61 -8.58 4.90 10.68
N THR A 62 -7.53 5.41 10.03
CA THR A 62 -7.53 5.78 8.59
C THR A 62 -7.11 4.64 7.64
N GLY A 63 -7.18 3.39 8.08
CA GLY A 63 -6.93 2.23 7.21
C GLY A 63 -5.47 2.01 6.78
N LYS A 64 -4.49 2.74 7.32
CA LYS A 64 -3.05 2.60 6.96
C LYS A 64 -2.54 1.16 7.07
N THR A 65 -2.81 0.48 8.17
CA THR A 65 -2.42 -0.93 8.37
C THR A 65 -3.10 -1.84 7.36
N THR A 66 -4.40 -1.60 7.11
CA THR A 66 -5.18 -2.35 6.11
C THR A 66 -4.61 -2.18 4.71
N LEU A 67 -4.21 -0.95 4.34
CA LEU A 67 -3.60 -0.65 3.05
C LEU A 67 -2.28 -1.42 2.84
N VAL A 68 -1.40 -1.44 3.84
CA VAL A 68 -0.13 -2.17 3.75
C VAL A 68 -0.36 -3.68 3.62
N LYS A 69 -1.33 -4.23 4.36
CA LYS A 69 -1.69 -5.66 4.26
C LYS A 69 -2.26 -6.02 2.90
N ASP A 70 -3.15 -5.19 2.37
CA ASP A 70 -3.73 -5.37 1.04
C ASP A 70 -2.67 -5.30 -0.06
N PHE A 71 -1.78 -4.30 0.03
CA PHE A 71 -0.62 -4.17 -0.85
C PHE A 71 0.27 -5.42 -0.82
N TYR A 72 0.63 -5.92 0.36
CA TYR A 72 1.41 -7.16 0.48
C TYR A 72 0.69 -8.34 -0.18
N SER A 73 -0.60 -8.53 0.10
CA SER A 73 -1.41 -9.64 -0.40
C SER A 73 -1.57 -9.63 -1.94
N LEU A 74 -1.72 -8.44 -2.54
CA LEU A 74 -2.09 -8.31 -3.95
C LEU A 74 -0.93 -7.95 -4.88
N LYS A 75 0.15 -7.37 -4.38
CA LYS A 75 1.21 -6.75 -5.20
C LYS A 75 2.62 -7.29 -4.92
N VAL A 76 2.85 -8.00 -3.82
CA VAL A 76 4.19 -8.47 -3.44
C VAL A 76 4.41 -9.95 -3.82
N ASP A 77 5.61 -10.28 -4.29
CA ASP A 77 5.99 -11.67 -4.57
C ASP A 77 6.29 -12.45 -3.28
N HIS A 78 5.35 -13.28 -2.87
CA HIS A 78 5.43 -14.11 -1.67
C HIS A 78 6.52 -15.19 -1.70
N LYS A 79 7.17 -15.45 -2.83
CA LYS A 79 8.33 -16.36 -2.89
C LYS A 79 9.60 -15.70 -2.38
N HIS A 80 9.72 -14.38 -2.56
CA HIS A 80 10.93 -13.62 -2.24
C HIS A 80 10.77 -12.77 -0.97
N TYR A 81 9.55 -12.37 -0.65
CA TYR A 81 9.27 -11.50 0.49
C TYR A 81 8.38 -12.20 1.51
N ALA A 82 8.80 -12.14 2.77
CA ALA A 82 7.99 -12.56 3.91
C ALA A 82 7.42 -11.33 4.64
N PHE A 83 6.21 -11.46 5.18
CA PHE A 83 5.55 -10.40 5.95
C PHE A 83 5.64 -10.70 7.45
N LEU A 84 6.18 -9.73 8.20
CA LEU A 84 6.22 -9.75 9.66
C LEU A 84 5.48 -8.53 10.19
N GLU A 85 4.37 -8.76 10.88
CA GLU A 85 3.61 -7.70 11.54
C GLU A 85 4.06 -7.54 12.99
N ILE A 86 4.58 -6.36 13.33
CA ILE A 86 4.96 -5.99 14.69
C ILE A 86 4.11 -4.80 15.13
N VAL A 87 3.33 -4.99 16.19
CA VAL A 87 2.48 -3.95 16.77
C VAL A 87 3.14 -3.38 18.01
N PHE A 88 3.37 -2.07 18.02
CA PHE A 88 3.88 -1.35 19.18
C PHE A 88 2.72 -0.86 20.07
N SER A 89 2.88 -1.04 21.37
CA SER A 89 1.98 -0.52 22.40
C SER A 89 2.77 0.23 23.46
N SER A 90 2.09 0.84 24.42
CA SER A 90 2.73 1.48 25.58
C SER A 90 3.56 0.52 26.45
N ARG A 91 3.41 -0.80 26.24
CA ARG A 91 4.15 -1.85 26.97
C ARG A 91 5.27 -2.47 26.13
N THR A 92 5.48 -2.03 24.89
CA THR A 92 6.58 -2.54 24.06
C THR A 92 7.88 -1.88 24.50
N THR A 93 8.82 -2.70 25.01
CA THR A 93 10.13 -2.24 25.48
C THR A 93 11.24 -2.75 24.57
N CYS A 94 12.31 -1.97 24.44
CA CYS A 94 13.55 -2.44 23.83
C CYS A 94 14.32 -3.29 24.86
N THR A 95 13.97 -4.56 24.98
CA THR A 95 14.75 -5.53 25.77
C THR A 95 15.72 -6.22 24.83
N GLN A 96 17.03 -6.00 25.05
CA GLN A 96 18.13 -6.64 24.36
C GLN A 96 18.61 -7.86 25.14
#